data_AF-A0A957FT46-F1
#
_entry.id   AF-A0A957FT46-F1
#
_cell.length_a   1.000
_cell.length_b   1.000
_cell.length_c   1.000
_cell.angle_alpha   90.00
_cell.angle_beta   90.00
_cell.angle_gamma   90.00
#
_symmetry.space_group_name_H-M   'P 1'
#
loop_
_entity.id
_entity.type
_entity.pdbx_description
1 polymer ?
#
loop_
_entity_poly.entity_id
_entity_poly.type
_entity_poly.pdbx_seq_one_letter_code
_entity_poly.pdbx_strand_id
1 'polypeptide(L)' 'MMKNLVCPISSERINGHVVRLTGLMMATLLALFLLTGDPSFILAALVDYMVRAFTDLPYSPASWLAARIVALFGWPLKR' A
#
# COMPACT_ATOMS: atom_id res chain seq x y z
N MET A 1 11.47 10.71 34.73
CA MET A 1 11.64 11.52 33.50
C MET A 1 10.64 11.01 32.46
N MET A 2 9.44 11.58 32.43
CA MET A 2 8.43 11.26 31.42
C MET A 2 8.81 11.98 30.13
N LYS A 3 9.45 11.25 29.20
CA LYS A 3 9.57 11.72 27.81
C LYS A 3 8.15 11.80 27.29
N ASN A 4 7.64 13.01 27.02
CA ASN A 4 6.38 13.17 26.32
C ASN A 4 6.49 12.36 25.02
N LEU A 5 5.79 11.24 24.94
CA LEU A 5 5.61 10.43 23.74
C LEU A 5 4.67 11.20 22.81
N VAL A 6 5.15 12.34 22.31
CA VAL A 6 4.52 13.01 21.19
C VAL A 6 4.91 12.16 19.99
N CYS A 7 3.96 11.36 19.48
CA CYS A 7 4.15 10.67 18.22
C CYS A 7 4.52 11.74 17.18
N PRO A 8 5.68 11.65 16.51
CA PRO A 8 6.04 12.59 15.48
C PRO A 8 4.95 12.54 14.42
N ILE A 9 4.19 13.62 14.29
CA ILE A 9 3.21 13.74 13.21
C ILE A 9 4.06 13.87 11.94
N SER A 10 4.08 12.83 11.10
CA SER A 10 4.75 12.91 9.81
C SER A 10 4.11 14.06 9.03
N SER A 11 4.93 15.04 8.63
CA SER A 11 4.52 16.11 7.72
C SER A 11 4.27 15.56 6.31
N GLU A 12 4.83 14.39 6.00
CA GLU A 12 4.65 13.69 4.73
C GLU A 12 3.23 13.11 4.67
N ARG A 13 2.36 13.80 3.92
CA ARG A 13 0.94 13.47 3.78
C ARG A 13 0.75 12.53 2.59
N ILE A 14 0.51 11.26 2.89
CA ILE A 14 0.27 10.22 1.88
C ILE A 14 -1.23 10.16 1.53
N ASN A 15 -1.58 10.01 0.25
CA ASN A 15 -2.97 9.91 -0.19
C ASN A 15 -3.67 8.66 0.39
N GLY A 16 -4.65 8.88 1.28
CA GLY A 16 -5.37 7.80 1.95
C GLY A 16 -6.14 6.86 1.00
N HIS A 17 -6.59 7.34 -0.16
CA HIS A 17 -7.25 6.48 -1.15
C HIS A 17 -6.28 5.49 -1.79
N VAL A 18 -5.04 5.93 -2.09
CA VAL A 18 -3.98 5.07 -2.63
C VAL A 18 -3.61 4.00 -1.59
N VAL A 19 -3.44 4.39 -0.33
CA VAL A 19 -3.13 3.46 0.76
C VAL A 19 -4.23 2.40 0.91
N ARG A 20 -5.50 2.80 0.90
CA ARG A 20 -6.65 1.89 1.00
C ARG A 20 -6.75 0.92 -0.17
N LEU A 21 -6.59 1.41 -1.40
CA LEU A 21 -6.59 0.55 -2.60
C LEU A 21 -5.40 -0.40 -2.64
N THR A 22 -4.22 0.06 -2.23
CA THR A 22 -3.04 -0.81 -2.11
C THR A 22 -3.30 -1.93 -1.11
N GLY A 23 -3.88 -1.60 0.06
CA GLY A 23 -4.29 -2.60 1.04
C GLY A 23 -5.34 -3.57 0.51
N LEU A 24 -6.31 -3.07 -0.24
CA LEU A 24 -7.33 -3.90 -0.90
C LEU A 24 -6.70 -4.84 -1.93
N MET A 25 -5.75 -4.37 -2.76
CA MET A 25 -5.00 -5.23 -3.67
C MET A 25 -4.31 -6.36 -2.91
N MET A 26 -3.57 -6.06 -1.85
CA MET A 26 -2.90 -7.10 -1.06
C MET A 26 -3.89 -8.11 -0.49
N ALA A 27 -5.03 -7.65 0.06
CA ALA A 27 -6.07 -8.53 0.55
C ALA A 27 -6.65 -9.42 -0.56
N THR A 28 -6.84 -8.89 -1.77
CA THR A 28 -7.32 -9.68 -2.92
C THR A 28 -6.30 -10.72 -3.39
N LEU A 29 -5.00 -10.39 -3.43
CA LEU A 29 -3.94 -11.34 -3.76
C LEU A 29 -3.91 -12.50 -2.75
N LEU A 30 -4.03 -12.20 -1.45
CA LEU A 30 -4.10 -13.23 -0.41
C LEU A 30 -5.37 -14.08 -0.54
N ALA A 31 -6.51 -13.47 -0.81
CA ALA A 31 -7.77 -14.20 -1.03
C ALA A 31 -7.67 -15.12 -2.26
N LEU A 32 -7.07 -14.65 -3.36
CA LEU A 32 -6.84 -15.46 -4.56
C LEU A 32 -5.93 -16.65 -4.28
N PHE A 33 -4.86 -16.46 -3.50
CA PHE A 33 -4.02 -17.56 -3.04
C PHE A 33 -4.84 -18.60 -2.25
N LEU A 34 -5.65 -18.16 -1.29
CA LEU A 34 -6.45 -19.07 -0.47
C LEU A 34 -7.47 -19.87 -1.29
N LEU A 35 -7.99 -19.29 -2.37
CA LEU A 35 -8.99 -19.93 -3.23
C LEU A 35 -8.37 -20.86 -4.28
N THR A 36 -7.20 -20.52 -4.82
CA THR A 36 -6.57 -21.25 -5.94
C THR A 36 -5.44 -22.16 -5.51
N GLY A 37 -4.80 -21.88 -4.38
CA GLY A 37 -3.55 -22.52 -3.95
C GLY A 37 -2.33 -22.14 -4.79
N ASP A 38 -2.45 -21.20 -5.75
CA ASP A 38 -1.34 -20.83 -6.63
C ASP A 38 -0.34 -19.90 -5.91
N PRO A 39 0.91 -20.34 -5.68
CA PRO A 39 1.92 -19.54 -4.99
C PRO A 39 2.30 -18.25 -5.73
N SER A 40 1.94 -18.09 -7.01
CA SER A 40 2.21 -16.88 -7.79
C SER A 40 1.64 -15.61 -7.12
N PHE A 41 0.46 -15.71 -6.50
CA PHE A 41 -0.19 -14.59 -5.81
C PHE A 41 0.56 -14.16 -4.55
N ILE A 42 1.07 -15.13 -3.78
CA ILE A 42 1.92 -14.85 -2.61
C ILE A 42 3.23 -14.23 -3.05
N LEU A 43 3.84 -14.74 -4.13
CA LEU A 43 5.08 -14.19 -4.67
C LEU A 43 4.91 -12.72 -5.11
N ALA A 44 3.81 -12.41 -5.80
CA ALA A 44 3.49 -11.05 -6.19
C ALA A 44 3.29 -10.10 -4.98
N ALA A 45 2.58 -10.56 -3.94
CA ALA A 45 2.42 -9.80 -2.70
C ALA A 45 3.75 -9.60 -1.95
N LEU A 46 4.61 -10.62 -1.93
CA LEU A 46 5.94 -10.56 -1.34
C LEU A 46 6.83 -9.55 -2.05
N VAL A 47 6.84 -9.52 -3.38
CA VAL A 47 7.62 -8.55 -4.16
C VAL A 47 7.19 -7.12 -3.83
N ASP A 48 5.88 -6.83 -3.80
CA ASP A 48 5.39 -5.50 -3.43
C ASP A 48 5.80 -5.13 -1.99
N TYR A 49 5.68 -6.09 -1.07
CA TYR A 49 6.09 -5.89 0.32
C TYR A 49 7.60 -5.63 0.45
N MET A 50 8.44 -6.36 -0.27
CA MET A 50 9.90 -6.15 -0.28
C MET A 50 10.24 -4.73 -0.74
N VAL A 51 9.63 -4.26 -1.82
CA VAL A 51 9.85 -2.88 -2.30
C VAL A 51 9.45 -1.88 -1.22
N ARG A 52 8.30 -2.06 -0.56
CA ARG A 52 7.83 -1.15 0.49
C ARG A 52 8.64 -1.19 1.78
N ALA A 53 9.22 -2.35 2.11
CA ALA A 53 9.93 -2.56 3.37
C ALA A 53 11.41 -2.19 3.28
N PHE A 54 12.04 -2.37 2.12
CA PHE A 54 13.48 -2.24 1.95
C PHE A 54 13.91 -1.07 1.06
N THR A 55 12.97 -0.28 0.54
CA THR A 55 13.31 0.89 -0.28
C THR A 55 12.57 2.13 0.19
N ASP A 56 13.21 3.29 0.01
CA ASP A 56 12.61 4.60 0.24
C ASP A 56 11.80 5.10 -0.98
N LEU A 57 11.45 4.21 -1.91
CA LEU A 57 10.67 4.61 -3.09
C LEU A 57 9.28 5.06 -2.65
N PRO A 58 8.78 6.19 -3.17
CA PRO A 58 7.45 6.69 -2.82
C PRO A 58 6.31 5.78 -3.34
N TYR A 59 6.62 4.93 -4.32
CA TYR A 59 5.66 4.00 -4.91
C TYR A 59 6.26 2.60 -5.05
N SER A 60 5.54 1.63 -4.50
CA SER A 60 5.62 0.21 -4.86
C SER A 60 4.79 -0.10 -6.11
N PRO A 61 4.97 -1.27 -6.75
CA PRO A 61 4.16 -1.67 -7.91
C PRO A 61 2.64 -1.56 -7.67
N ALA A 62 2.16 -2.03 -6.51
CA ALA A 62 0.74 -1.98 -6.17
C ALA A 62 0.27 -0.56 -5.84
N SER A 63 1.07 0.23 -5.13
CA SER A 63 0.70 1.62 -4.82
C SER A 63 0.77 2.54 -6.03
N TRP A 64 1.65 2.28 -6.98
CA TRP A 64 1.65 2.91 -8.30
C TRP A 64 0.37 2.59 -9.07
N LEU A 65 -0.02 1.31 -9.12
CA LEU A 65 -1.26 0.90 -9.79
C LEU A 65 -2.48 1.55 -9.11
N ALA A 66 -2.52 1.54 -7.78
CA ALA A 66 -3.56 2.21 -7.00
C ALA A 66 -3.60 3.71 -7.29
N ALA A 67 -2.46 4.40 -7.42
CA ALA A 67 -2.42 5.81 -7.79
C ALA A 67 -2.99 6.08 -9.19
N ARG A 68 -2.74 5.19 -10.16
CA ARG A 68 -3.36 5.28 -11.49
C ARG A 68 -4.86 5.08 -11.44
N ILE A 69 -5.34 4.12 -10.67
CA ILE A 69 -6.78 3.89 -10.47
C ILE A 69 -7.42 5.14 -9.85
N VAL A 70 -6.86 5.68 -8.76
CA VAL A 70 -7.36 6.91 -8.12
C VAL A 70 -7.42 8.07 -9.12
N ALA A 71 -6.38 8.24 -9.94
CA ALA A 71 -6.32 9.29 -10.95
C ALA A 71 -7.39 9.12 -12.05
N LEU A 72 -7.64 7.89 -12.50
CA LEU A 72 -8.67 7.59 -13.50
C LEU A 72 -10.09 7.85 -12.98
N PHE A 73 -10.37 7.49 -11.72
CA PHE A 73 -11.67 7.72 -11.10
C PHE A 73 -11.87 9.17 -10.62
N GLY A 74 -10.87 10.04 -10.79
CA GLY A 74 -10.93 11.43 -10.35
C GLY A 74 -11.17 11.57 -8.84
N TRP A 75 -10.75 10.59 -8.04
CA TRP A 75 -11.01 10.63 -6.60
C TRP A 75 -10.25 11.80 -5.97
N PRO A 76 -10.93 12.61 -5.13
CA PRO A 76 -10.29 13.74 -4.51
C PRO A 76 -9.16 13.25 -3.61
N LEU A 77 -8.02 13.94 -3.68
CA LEU A 77 -6.93 13.74 -2.73
C LEU A 77 -7.45 14.10 -1.34
N LYS A 78 -7.84 13.09 -0.55
CA LYS A 78 -8.25 13.29 0.83
C LYS A 78 -6.99 13.68 1.62
N ARG A 79 -6.93 14.98 1.97
CA ARG A 79 -5.85 15.65 2.73
C ARG A 79 -5.64 15.05 4.12
#